data_AF-A0A1Q8ZEF6-F1
#
_entry.id   AF-A0A1Q8ZEF6-F1
#
_cell.length_a   1.000
_cell.length_b   1.000
_cell.length_c   1.000
_cell.angle_alpha   90.00
_cell.angle_beta   90.00
_cell.angle_gamma   90.00
#
_symmetry.space_group_name_H-M   'P 1'
#
loop_
_entity.id
_entity.type
_entity.pdbx_description
1 polymer ?
#
loop_
_entity_poly.entity_id
_entity_poly.type
_entity_poly.pdbx_seq_one_letter_code
_entity_poly.pdbx_strand_id
1 'polypeptide(L)' 'FIGYLSKHRQRIVNYGYYQAEGISIGSGAIESTVKQIGQRIKISGAQWEKNNVPQVLKQRCAYLNGQFSK' A
#
# COMPACT_ATOMS: atom_id res chain seq x y z
N PHE A 1 -2.06 5.18 -23.49
CA PHE A 1 -2.57 3.91 -22.91
C PHE A 1 -2.06 2.68 -23.65
N ILE A 2 -2.40 2.49 -24.94
CA ILE A 2 -2.00 1.30 -25.74
C ILE A 2 -0.48 1.08 -25.76
N GLY A 3 0.33 2.14 -25.92
CA GLY A 3 1.79 2.03 -25.89
C GLY A 3 2.36 1.54 -24.55
N TYR A 4 1.72 1.88 -23.42
CA TYR A 4 2.12 1.37 -22.10
C TYR A 4 1.84 -0.13 -21.98
N LEU A 5 0.66 -0.57 -22.42
CA LEU A 5 0.30 -1.99 -22.42
C LEU A 5 1.22 -2.81 -23.32
N SER A 6 1.50 -2.33 -24.53
CA SER A 6 2.42 -3.01 -25.46
C SER A 6 3.82 -3.14 -24.89
N LYS A 7 4.39 -2.05 -24.33
CA LYS A 7 5.72 -2.02 -23.71
C LYS A 7 5.83 -2.95 -22.50
N HIS A 8 4.75 -3.13 -21.75
CA HIS A 8 4.78 -3.81 -20.46
C HIS A 8 4.04 -5.15 -20.42
N ARG A 9 3.54 -5.63 -21.55
CA ARG A 9 2.80 -6.90 -21.69
C ARG A 9 3.42 -8.09 -20.94
N GLN A 10 4.75 -8.19 -20.91
CA GLN A 10 5.45 -9.30 -20.25
C GLN A 10 5.42 -9.23 -18.72
N ARG A 11 5.26 -8.05 -18.12
CA ARG A 11 5.19 -7.86 -16.66
C ARG A 11 3.76 -7.64 -16.15
N ILE A 12 2.78 -7.58 -17.05
CA ILE A 12 1.38 -7.44 -16.65
C ILE A 12 0.94 -8.79 -16.07
N VAL A 13 0.41 -8.72 -14.85
CA VAL A 13 -0.11 -9.86 -14.10
C VAL A 13 -1.25 -10.53 -14.88
N ASN A 14 -1.29 -11.86 -14.88
CA ASN A 14 -2.42 -12.61 -15.43
C ASN A 14 -3.62 -12.55 -14.47
N TYR A 15 -4.35 -11.43 -14.51
CA TYR A 15 -5.49 -11.18 -13.62
C TYR A 15 -6.59 -12.25 -13.75
N GLY A 16 -6.84 -12.77 -14.95
CA GLY A 16 -7.87 -13.78 -15.18
C GLY A 16 -7.56 -15.10 -14.47
N TYR A 17 -6.31 -15.57 -14.56
CA TYR A 17 -5.85 -16.76 -13.85
C TYR A 17 -5.98 -16.59 -12.33
N TYR A 18 -5.45 -15.49 -11.77
CA TYR A 18 -5.46 -15.27 -10.32
C TYR A 18 -6.88 -15.06 -9.77
N GLN A 19 -7.77 -14.43 -10.54
CA GLN A 19 -9.17 -14.32 -10.15
C GLN A 19 -9.87 -15.69 -10.13
N ALA A 20 -9.59 -16.56 -11.10
CA ALA A 20 -10.13 -17.92 -11.15
C ALA A 20 -9.62 -18.79 -9.97
N GLU A 21 -8.38 -18.59 -9.55
CA GLU A 21 -7.80 -19.20 -8.34
C GLU A 21 -8.34 -18.61 -7.02
N GLY A 22 -9.27 -17.64 -7.09
CA GLY A 22 -9.86 -17.00 -5.91
C GLY A 22 -8.93 -15.98 -5.22
N ILE A 23 -7.80 -15.62 -5.84
CA ILE A 23 -6.89 -14.62 -5.32
C ILE A 23 -7.49 -13.24 -5.55
N SER A 24 -7.58 -12.46 -4.47
CA SER A 24 -8.08 -11.09 -4.53
C SER A 24 -7.16 -10.22 -5.39
N ILE A 25 -7.63 -9.82 -6.57
CA ILE A 25 -6.94 -8.91 -7.49
C ILE A 25 -7.30 -7.43 -7.31
N GLY A 26 -8.26 -7.13 -6.43
CA GLY A 26 -8.73 -5.75 -6.18
C GLY A 26 -7.73 -4.93 -5.37
N SER A 27 -7.58 -3.64 -5.72
CA SER A 27 -6.68 -2.71 -5.01
C SER A 27 -7.25 -2.20 -3.68
N GLY A 28 -8.55 -2.40 -3.42
CA GLY A 28 -9.26 -1.75 -2.30
C GLY A 28 -8.64 -2.01 -0.92
N ALA A 29 -8.20 -3.25 -0.64
CA ALA A 29 -7.54 -3.57 0.62
C ALA A 29 -6.21 -2.83 0.79
N ILE A 30 -5.42 -2.74 -0.29
CA ILE A 30 -4.14 -2.02 -0.31
C ILE A 30 -4.38 -0.51 -0.18
N GLU A 31 -5.31 0.05 -0.95
CA GLU A 31 -5.66 1.48 -0.89
C GLU A 31 -6.18 1.88 0.50
N SER A 32 -7.03 1.05 1.11
CA SER A 32 -7.53 1.26 2.47
C SER A 32 -6.38 1.24 3.48
N THR A 33 -5.47 0.27 3.37
CA THR A 33 -4.29 0.18 4.26
C THR A 33 -3.39 1.41 4.12
N VAL A 34 -3.12 1.86 2.90
CA VAL A 34 -2.34 3.09 2.64
C VAL A 34 -3.04 4.31 3.22
N LYS A 35 -4.37 4.41 3.11
CA LYS A 35 -5.16 5.47 3.76
C LYS A 35 -4.99 5.42 5.28
N GLN A 36 -5.09 4.25 5.91
CA GLN A 36 -4.96 4.09 7.36
C GLN A 36 -3.56 4.45 7.90
N ILE A 37 -2.50 4.13 7.15
CA ILE A 37 -1.13 4.60 7.45
C ILE A 37 -1.06 6.12 7.31
N GLY A 38 -1.60 6.65 6.20
CA GLY A 38 -1.61 8.06 5.87
C GLY A 38 -2.34 8.94 6.89
N GLN A 39 -3.36 8.43 7.58
CA GLN A 39 -4.12 9.15 8.61
C GLN A 39 -3.25 9.76 9.71
N ARG A 40 -2.06 9.19 10.00
CA ARG A 40 -1.14 9.76 11.00
C ARG A 40 -0.04 10.62 10.40
N ILE A 41 0.41 10.31 9.19
CA ILE A 41 1.58 10.96 8.56
C ILE A 41 1.19 12.24 7.83
N LYS A 42 -0.01 12.25 7.23
CA LYS A 42 -0.53 13.35 6.41
C LYS A 42 -1.57 14.18 7.17
N ILE A 43 -1.43 14.33 8.49
CA ILE A 43 -2.31 15.21 9.25
C ILE A 43 -2.03 16.67 8.86
N SER A 44 -3.06 17.52 8.95
CA SER A 44 -2.92 18.94 8.66
C SER A 44 -1.86 19.57 9.58
N GLY A 45 -0.97 20.38 8.99
CA GLY A 45 0.12 21.04 9.72
C GLY A 45 1.33 20.16 10.04
N ALA A 46 1.33 18.87 9.69
CA ALA A 46 2.51 18.04 9.89
C ALA A 46 3.68 18.45 8.98
N GLN A 47 4.83 18.71 9.60
CA GLN A 47 6.12 18.86 8.94
C GLN A 47 7.08 17.82 9.53
N TRP A 48 7.79 17.12 8.66
CA TRP A 48 8.68 16.03 9.06
C TRP A 48 10.06 16.26 8.46
N GLU A 49 11.09 16.04 9.28
CA GLU A 49 12.43 15.85 8.75
C GLU A 49 12.48 14.50 8.01
N LYS A 50 13.03 14.47 6.79
CA LYS A 50 12.97 13.30 5.90
C LYS A 50 13.54 12.04 6.56
N ASN A 51 14.58 12.20 7.38
CA ASN A 51 15.25 11.11 8.08
C ASN A 51 14.38 10.48 9.19
N ASN A 52 13.39 11.19 9.71
CA ASN A 52 12.53 10.72 10.80
C ASN A 52 11.28 9.98 10.29
N VAL A 53 10.86 10.23 9.04
CA VAL A 53 9.66 9.62 8.44
C VAL A 53 9.67 8.09 8.48
N PRO A 54 10.77 7.38 8.16
CA PRO A 54 10.80 5.91 8.20
C PRO A 54 10.50 5.34 9.60
N GLN A 55 10.97 6.00 10.66
CA GLN A 55 10.73 5.53 12.03
C GLN A 55 9.26 5.66 12.41
N VAL A 56 8.62 6.77 12.06
CA VAL A 56 7.19 7.01 12.28
C VAL A 56 6.33 6.03 11.48
N LEU A 57 6.70 5.77 10.22
CA LEU A 57 6.07 4.73 9.39
C LEU A 57 6.15 3.36 10.06
N LYS A 58 7.33 2.95 10.52
CA LYS A 58 7.54 1.66 11.18
C LYS A 58 6.67 1.52 12.43
N GLN A 59 6.62 2.54 13.28
CA GLN A 59 5.76 2.56 14.46
C GLN A 59 4.28 2.45 14.08
N ARG A 60 3.84 3.18 13.06
CA ARG A 60 2.44 3.13 12.60
C ARG A 60 2.07 1.75 12.06
N CYS A 61 2.95 1.12 11.29
CA CYS A 61 2.74 -0.24 10.79
C CYS A 61 2.67 -1.25 11.95
N ALA A 62 3.58 -1.17 12.92
CA ALA A 62 3.55 -2.05 14.10
C ALA A 62 2.23 -1.92 14.89
N TYR A 63 1.73 -0.69 15.02
CA TYR A 63 0.44 -0.42 15.67
C TYR A 63 -0.74 -1.02 14.90
N LEU A 64 -0.83 -0.79 13.58
CA LEU A 64 -1.91 -1.35 12.76
C LEU A 64 -1.87 -2.89 12.69
N ASN A 65 -0.67 -3.47 12.79
CA ASN A 65 -0.46 -4.91 12.84
C ASN A 65 -0.69 -5.51 14.25
N GLY A 66 -1.09 -4.72 15.24
CA GLY A 66 -1.36 -5.21 16.60
C GLY A 66 -0.12 -5.65 17.38
N GLN A 67 1.09 -5.33 16.93
CA GLN A 67 2.34 -5.82 17.52
C GLN A 67 2.64 -5.30 18.95
N PHE A 68 1.84 -4.34 19.42
CA PHE A 68 1.91 -3.80 20.78
C PHE A 68 0.87 -4.41 21.74
N SER A 69 -0.09 -5.18 21.23
CA SER A 69 -1.00 -5.95 22.08
C SER A 69 -0.33 -7.28 22.42
N LYS A 70 -0.14 -7.54 23.72
CA LYS A 70 0.10 -8.89 24.23
C LYS A 70 -1.20 -9.68 24.20
#